data_AF-A0A0B4DS00-F1
#
_entry.id   AF-A0A0B4DS00-F1
#
_cell.length_a   1.000
_cell.length_b   1.000
_cell.length_c   1.000
_cell.angle_alpha   90.00
_cell.angle_beta   90.00
_cell.angle_gamma   90.00
#
_symmetry.space_group_name_H-M   'P 1'
#
loop_
_entity.id
_entity.type
_entity.pdbx_description
1 polymer ?
#
loop_
_entity_poly.entity_id
_entity_poly.type
_entity_poly.pdbx_seq_one_letter_code
_entity_poly.pdbx_strand_id
1 'polypeptide(L)'
;MAAGIAFAVLRTTLDNRIRGEADLRKVTEAPLLGGIAFDQEAVKKPLLTQAATQSPRAESFRQLRTNLQFANVAGHAKTILVTSSLPGEGKSTTATNLAIAVAQSGQAVCLIDADLRRPMVNEYLGLDRNAGLTTALLGSADVDELIQPWGEDQLYVLTSGQIPPNPSELLGSSEMESLLNRLEQSFDMLIIDAPPLLPVTDAAVLSQHVGGVVVVVGSQKIRQPDLAKSLNALEMVGSTILGIVLNRLPVKGPDSYSYTYYSYEQKSDKKRQFPGKSFGSPNNAYEDDSLVLEQSRPASMFPSSNTRSDH
;
A
#
# COMPACT_ATOMS: atom_id res chain seq x y z
N MET A 1 21.94 36.90 -20.60
CA MET A 1 20.61 36.31 -20.33
C MET A 1 20.28 35.15 -21.25
N ALA A 2 20.38 35.28 -22.59
CA ALA A 2 20.06 34.20 -23.53
C ALA A 2 20.83 32.87 -23.29
N ALA A 3 22.14 32.94 -23.01
CA ALA A 3 22.94 31.75 -22.70
C ALA A 3 22.50 31.05 -21.40
N GLY A 4 22.04 31.82 -20.40
CA GLY A 4 21.52 31.27 -19.15
C GLY A 4 20.16 30.59 -19.33
N ILE A 5 19.28 31.17 -20.15
CA ILE A 5 17.98 30.57 -20.52
C ILE A 5 18.21 29.29 -21.35
N ALA A 6 19.10 29.33 -22.35
CA ALA A 6 19.43 28.16 -23.16
C ALA A 6 20.04 27.02 -22.33
N PHE A 7 20.95 27.34 -21.40
CA PHE A 7 21.53 26.35 -20.48
C PHE A 7 20.49 25.78 -19.51
N ALA A 8 19.59 26.62 -18.99
CA ALA A 8 18.48 26.17 -18.15
C ALA A 8 17.54 25.23 -18.91
N VAL A 9 17.14 25.59 -20.14
CA VAL A 9 16.31 24.76 -21.01
C VAL A 9 17.00 23.43 -21.32
N LEU A 10 18.28 23.45 -21.72
CA LEU A 10 19.06 22.24 -22.01
C LEU A 10 19.18 21.33 -20.78
N ARG A 11 19.42 21.90 -19.60
CA ARG A 11 19.48 21.15 -18.34
C ARG A 11 18.13 20.54 -17.99
N THR A 12 17.02 21.26 -18.20
CA THR A 12 15.67 20.73 -17.97
C THR A 12 15.28 19.65 -18.96
N THR A 13 15.71 19.74 -20.23
CA THR A 13 15.44 18.70 -21.24
C THR A 13 16.26 17.43 -21.02
N LEU A 14 17.43 17.53 -20.40
CA LEU A 14 18.24 16.38 -20.01
C LEU A 14 17.80 15.77 -18.66
N ASP A 15 17.02 16.51 -17.87
CA ASP A 15 16.47 16.02 -16.60
C ASP A 15 15.14 15.28 -16.80
N ASN A 16 15.28 14.01 -17.19
CA ASN A 16 14.20 13.05 -17.44
C ASN A 16 13.65 12.38 -16.16
N ARG A 17 13.71 13.06 -15.02
CA ARG A 17 13.09 12.57 -13.78
C ARG A 17 11.56 12.63 -13.86
N ILE A 18 10.91 11.68 -13.19
CA ILE A 18 9.45 11.68 -13.02
C ILE A 18 9.09 12.73 -11.96
N ARG A 19 8.43 13.82 -12.35
CA ARG A 19 7.98 14.87 -11.40
C ARG A 19 6.51 14.72 -11.02
N GLY A 20 5.70 14.24 -11.95
CA GLY A 20 4.28 14.01 -11.76
C GLY A 20 3.70 13.16 -12.89
N GLU A 21 2.38 13.14 -13.01
CA GLU A 21 1.68 12.26 -13.95
C GLU A 21 2.05 12.52 -15.41
N ALA A 22 2.24 13.78 -15.82
CA ALA A 22 2.62 14.09 -17.20
C ALA A 22 3.95 13.42 -17.63
N ASP A 23 4.89 13.23 -16.68
CA ASP A 23 6.13 12.50 -16.97
C ASP A 23 5.92 10.98 -16.89
N LEU A 24 5.06 10.52 -15.98
CA LEU A 24 4.70 9.10 -15.85
C LEU A 24 4.03 8.57 -17.12
N ARG A 25 3.10 9.32 -17.70
CA ARG A 25 2.38 8.98 -18.94
C ARG A 25 3.28 8.88 -20.17
N LYS A 26 4.50 9.42 -20.13
CA LYS A 26 5.50 9.22 -21.19
C LYS A 26 6.14 7.82 -21.13
N VAL A 27 5.99 7.12 -20.01
CA VAL A 27 6.64 5.83 -19.74
C VAL A 27 5.64 4.69 -19.71
N THR A 28 4.44 4.90 -19.16
CA THR A 28 3.45 3.84 -18.98
C THR A 28 2.02 4.35 -19.05
N GLU A 29 1.14 3.48 -19.55
CA GLU A 29 -0.31 3.65 -19.55
C GLU A 29 -0.98 3.05 -18.31
N ALA A 30 -0.21 2.44 -17.40
CA ALA A 30 -0.74 1.83 -16.18
C ALA A 30 -1.61 2.83 -15.39
N PRO A 31 -2.69 2.35 -14.73
CA PRO A 31 -3.56 3.21 -13.94
C PRO A 31 -2.78 3.97 -12.87
N LEU A 32 -3.05 5.26 -12.72
CA LEU A 32 -2.53 6.02 -11.59
C LEU A 32 -3.51 5.88 -10.43
N LEU A 33 -3.08 5.23 -9.36
CA LEU A 33 -3.91 5.01 -8.17
C LEU A 33 -3.98 6.25 -7.29
N GLY A 34 -2.99 7.14 -7.36
CA GLY A 34 -3.02 8.42 -6.65
C GLY A 34 -1.65 9.02 -6.40
N GLY A 35 -1.68 10.18 -5.73
CA GLY A 35 -0.50 10.95 -5.36
C GLY A 35 -0.41 11.21 -3.86
N ILE A 36 0.75 10.96 -3.26
CA ILE A 36 1.07 11.30 -1.87
C ILE A 36 2.03 12.49 -1.87
N ALA A 37 1.61 13.59 -1.25
CA ALA A 37 2.46 14.77 -1.08
C ALA A 37 3.66 14.47 -0.18
N PHE A 38 4.77 15.17 -0.44
CA PHE A 38 5.85 15.23 0.52
C PHE A 38 5.38 15.93 1.79
N ASP A 39 5.60 15.27 2.92
CA ASP A 39 5.22 15.74 4.24
C ASP A 39 6.38 15.56 5.20
N GLN A 40 6.87 16.66 5.78
CA GLN A 40 7.99 16.63 6.72
C GLN A 40 7.62 15.92 8.03
N GLU A 41 6.35 16.00 8.44
CA GLU A 41 5.89 15.31 9.64
C GLU A 41 5.84 13.80 9.43
N ALA A 42 5.73 13.32 8.19
CA ALA A 42 5.79 11.88 7.89
C ALA A 42 7.16 11.26 8.20
N VAL A 43 8.23 12.08 8.30
CA VAL A 43 9.56 11.61 8.72
C VAL A 43 9.56 11.23 10.21
N LYS A 44 8.76 11.93 11.02
CA LYS A 44 8.66 11.69 12.48
C LYS A 44 7.46 10.80 12.86
N LYS A 45 6.39 10.89 12.08
CA LYS A 45 5.11 10.20 12.28
C LYS A 45 4.67 9.55 10.96
N PRO A 46 5.25 8.39 10.61
CA PRO A 46 5.05 7.78 9.29
C PRO A 46 3.66 7.16 9.12
N LEU A 47 2.94 6.87 10.21
CA LEU A 47 1.65 6.18 10.17
C LEU A 47 0.45 7.13 10.08
N LEU A 48 -0.59 6.69 9.39
CA LEU A 48 -1.88 7.38 9.29
C LEU A 48 -2.55 7.58 10.64
N THR A 49 -2.47 6.60 11.53
CA THR A 49 -3.05 6.65 12.88
C THR A 49 -2.42 7.75 13.75
N GLN A 50 -1.21 8.20 13.40
CA GLN A 50 -0.50 9.26 14.10
C GLN A 50 -0.75 10.65 13.48
N ALA A 51 -1.43 10.70 12.33
CA ALA A 51 -1.86 11.93 11.68
C ALA A 51 -3.31 12.26 12.07
N ALA A 52 -3.69 13.54 12.00
CA ALA A 52 -5.09 13.90 12.17
C ALA A 52 -5.96 13.17 11.14
N THR A 53 -7.15 12.69 11.54
CA THR A 53 -8.09 11.92 10.69
C THR A 53 -8.42 12.62 9.37
N GLN A 54 -8.43 13.95 9.37
CA GLN A 54 -8.70 14.82 8.22
C GLN A 54 -7.43 15.40 7.56
N SER A 55 -6.26 14.82 7.85
CA SER A 55 -5.03 15.27 7.20
C SER A 55 -5.05 14.96 5.69
N PRO A 56 -4.41 15.79 4.84
CA PRO A 56 -4.29 15.51 3.41
C PRO A 56 -3.68 14.14 3.12
N ARG A 57 -2.73 13.70 3.96
CA ARG A 57 -2.10 12.39 3.88
C ARG A 57 -3.10 11.25 4.11
N ALA A 58 -3.93 11.34 5.14
CA ALA A 58 -4.99 10.35 5.40
C ALA A 58 -6.00 10.26 4.26
N GLU A 59 -6.33 11.40 3.64
CA GLU A 59 -7.21 11.42 2.48
C GLU A 59 -6.57 10.78 1.24
N SER A 60 -5.28 11.03 0.98
CA SER A 60 -4.54 10.36 -0.10
C SER A 60 -4.61 8.84 0.03
N PHE A 61 -4.46 8.28 1.23
CA PHE A 61 -4.53 6.83 1.43
C PHE A 61 -5.95 6.26 1.35
N ARG A 62 -6.97 7.01 1.79
CA ARG A 62 -8.37 6.63 1.54
C ARG A 62 -8.68 6.58 0.04
N GLN A 63 -8.19 7.55 -0.71
CA GLN A 63 -8.31 7.58 -2.17
C GLN A 63 -7.56 6.42 -2.82
N LEU A 64 -6.32 6.14 -2.38
CA LEU A 64 -5.54 5.00 -2.86
C LEU A 64 -6.28 3.68 -2.67
N ARG A 65 -6.89 3.45 -1.50
CA ARG A 65 -7.73 2.27 -1.24
C ARG A 65 -8.88 2.19 -2.24
N THR A 66 -9.64 3.27 -2.42
CA THR A 66 -10.80 3.30 -3.33
C THR A 66 -10.39 3.05 -4.79
N ASN A 67 -9.30 3.68 -5.24
CA ASN A 67 -8.80 3.49 -6.61
C ASN A 67 -8.24 2.08 -6.81
N LEU A 68 -7.60 1.50 -5.80
CA LEU A 68 -7.15 0.11 -5.84
C LEU A 68 -8.32 -0.87 -5.95
N GLN A 69 -9.40 -0.64 -5.18
CA GLN A 69 -10.63 -1.42 -5.29
C GLN A 69 -11.19 -1.36 -6.72
N PHE A 70 -11.22 -0.17 -7.35
CA PHE A 70 -11.66 -0.02 -8.74
C PHE A 70 -10.73 -0.68 -9.77
N ALA A 71 -9.42 -0.53 -9.62
CA ALA A 71 -8.43 -1.16 -10.49
C ALA A 71 -8.49 -2.70 -10.41
N ASN A 72 -8.95 -3.23 -9.27
CA ASN A 72 -9.05 -4.66 -9.00
C ASN A 72 -10.41 -5.29 -9.39
N VAL A 73 -11.36 -4.52 -9.93
CA VAL A 73 -12.73 -5.01 -10.24
C VAL A 73 -12.75 -6.18 -11.23
N ALA A 74 -11.80 -6.22 -12.17
CA ALA A 74 -11.70 -7.30 -13.15
C ALA A 74 -10.89 -8.51 -12.65
N GLY A 75 -10.06 -8.35 -11.61
CA GLY A 75 -9.01 -9.30 -11.24
C GLY A 75 -9.19 -10.05 -9.93
N HIS A 76 -10.10 -9.63 -9.04
CA HIS A 76 -10.26 -10.19 -7.68
C HIS A 76 -8.92 -10.48 -6.96
N ALA A 77 -7.89 -9.67 -7.20
CA ALA A 77 -6.57 -9.87 -6.60
C ALA A 77 -6.69 -9.65 -5.09
N LYS A 78 -6.75 -10.74 -4.33
CA LYS A 78 -6.70 -10.69 -2.86
C LYS A 78 -5.29 -10.40 -2.38
N THR A 79 -4.28 -10.87 -3.10
CA THR A 79 -2.88 -10.64 -2.78
C THR A 79 -2.27 -9.57 -3.65
N ILE A 80 -1.81 -8.49 -3.02
CA ILE A 80 -1.29 -7.29 -3.67
C ILE A 80 0.15 -7.05 -3.21
N LEU A 81 1.07 -7.06 -4.16
CA LEU A 81 2.47 -6.72 -3.92
C LEU A 81 2.69 -5.22 -4.07
N VAL A 82 3.36 -4.60 -3.11
CA VAL A 82 3.78 -3.21 -3.15
C VAL A 82 5.29 -3.15 -3.25
N THR A 83 5.79 -2.58 -4.35
CA THR A 83 7.23 -2.43 -4.58
C THR A 83 7.55 -1.03 -5.13
N SER A 84 8.81 -0.78 -5.45
CA SER A 84 9.29 0.44 -6.10
C SER A 84 10.44 0.10 -7.04
N SER A 85 10.90 1.05 -7.85
CA SER A 85 12.06 0.78 -8.72
C SER A 85 13.38 0.89 -7.94
N LEU A 86 13.48 1.85 -7.02
CA LEU A 86 14.69 2.22 -6.29
C LEU A 86 14.49 2.24 -4.77
N PRO A 87 15.55 2.01 -3.98
CA PRO A 87 15.48 2.11 -2.53
C PRO A 87 14.99 3.48 -2.06
N GLY A 88 14.09 3.47 -1.09
CA GLY A 88 13.60 4.68 -0.42
C GLY A 88 12.68 5.53 -1.30
N GLU A 89 11.92 4.95 -2.23
CA GLU A 89 10.79 5.62 -2.90
C GLU A 89 9.51 5.64 -2.04
N GLY A 90 9.51 4.91 -0.92
CA GLY A 90 8.43 4.91 0.07
C GLY A 90 7.45 3.75 -0.06
N LYS A 91 7.87 2.65 -0.69
CA LYS A 91 7.12 1.38 -0.79
C LYS A 91 6.58 0.90 0.57
N SER A 92 7.44 0.78 1.58
CA SER A 92 7.08 0.27 2.91
C SER A 92 6.10 1.19 3.63
N THR A 93 6.34 2.51 3.63
CA THR A 93 5.38 3.49 4.16
C THR A 93 4.04 3.44 3.42
N THR A 94 4.06 3.23 2.10
CA THR A 94 2.84 3.14 1.29
C THR A 94 2.08 1.85 1.59
N ALA A 95 2.76 0.70 1.62
CA ALA A 95 2.19 -0.61 1.94
C ALA A 95 1.54 -0.60 3.32
N THR A 96 2.25 -0.13 4.35
CA THR A 96 1.75 -0.06 5.72
C THR A 96 0.51 0.83 5.84
N ASN A 97 0.55 2.04 5.28
CA ASN A 97 -0.58 2.97 5.39
C ASN A 97 -1.76 2.58 4.51
N LEU A 98 -1.52 1.92 3.37
CA LEU A 98 -2.57 1.31 2.57
C LEU A 98 -3.26 0.19 3.35
N ALA A 99 -2.50 -0.68 4.02
CA ALA A 99 -3.06 -1.75 4.86
C ALA A 99 -3.92 -1.19 6.00
N ILE A 100 -3.45 -0.14 6.69
CA ILE A 100 -4.23 0.58 7.69
C ILE A 100 -5.54 1.13 7.08
N ALA A 101 -5.46 1.82 5.93
CA ALA A 101 -6.64 2.41 5.31
C ALA A 101 -7.66 1.34 4.86
N VAL A 102 -7.20 0.19 4.40
CA VAL A 102 -8.06 -0.96 4.05
C VAL A 102 -8.69 -1.55 5.32
N ALA A 103 -7.93 -1.79 6.38
CA ALA A 103 -8.44 -2.32 7.65
C ALA A 103 -9.49 -1.38 8.28
N GLN A 104 -9.30 -0.06 8.21
CA GLN A 104 -10.26 0.95 8.65
C GLN A 104 -11.59 0.94 7.88
N SER A 105 -11.69 0.23 6.75
CA SER A 105 -12.98 -0.02 6.08
C SER A 105 -13.71 -1.27 6.58
N GLY A 106 -13.17 -1.94 7.60
CA GLY A 106 -13.72 -3.16 8.18
C GLY A 106 -13.28 -4.46 7.50
N GLN A 107 -12.36 -4.39 6.53
CA GLN A 107 -11.79 -5.57 5.88
C GLN A 107 -10.71 -6.20 6.76
N ALA A 108 -10.65 -7.53 6.81
CA ALA A 108 -9.56 -8.25 7.44
C ALA A 108 -8.33 -8.25 6.53
N VAL A 109 -7.24 -7.62 6.99
CA VAL A 109 -6.02 -7.41 6.20
C VAL A 109 -4.82 -8.03 6.89
N CYS A 110 -4.01 -8.76 6.12
CA CYS A 110 -2.67 -9.16 6.55
C CYS A 110 -1.60 -8.36 5.78
N LEU A 111 -0.79 -7.59 6.50
CA LEU A 111 0.41 -6.94 5.97
C LEU A 111 1.62 -7.87 6.17
N ILE A 112 2.31 -8.21 5.08
CA ILE A 112 3.47 -9.10 5.08
C ILE A 112 4.73 -8.30 4.72
N ASP A 113 5.75 -8.33 5.57
CA ASP A 113 7.06 -7.72 5.27
C ASP A 113 7.97 -8.72 4.56
N ALA A 114 7.95 -8.70 3.23
CA ALA A 114 8.78 -9.52 2.36
C ALA A 114 10.05 -8.79 1.87
N ASP A 115 10.36 -7.58 2.37
CA ASP A 115 11.68 -6.96 2.18
C ASP A 115 12.67 -7.56 3.17
N LEU A 116 13.05 -8.82 2.93
CA LEU A 116 13.99 -9.57 3.76
C LEU A 116 15.41 -8.97 3.75
N ARG A 117 15.69 -7.99 2.88
CA ARG A 117 16.99 -7.31 2.80
C ARG A 117 17.05 -6.08 3.70
N ARG A 118 15.96 -5.32 3.76
CA ARG A 118 15.83 -4.11 4.57
C ARG A 118 14.41 -4.03 5.14
N PRO A 119 14.04 -4.91 6.08
CA PRO A 119 12.71 -4.91 6.66
C PRO A 119 12.50 -3.66 7.49
N MET A 120 11.34 -3.04 7.32
CA MET A 120 11.00 -1.76 7.97
C MET A 120 9.64 -1.79 8.67
N VAL A 121 8.78 -2.77 8.37
CA VAL A 121 7.39 -2.78 8.85
C VAL A 121 7.34 -2.92 10.37
N ASN A 122 8.18 -3.78 10.94
CA ASN A 122 8.28 -3.97 12.39
C ASN A 122 8.67 -2.67 13.11
N GLU A 123 9.60 -1.88 12.53
CA GLU A 123 10.04 -0.61 13.12
C GLU A 123 8.93 0.45 13.06
N TYR A 124 8.18 0.50 11.95
CA TYR A 124 7.06 1.43 11.82
C TYR A 124 5.94 1.12 12.81
N LEU A 125 5.66 -0.16 13.04
CA LEU A 125 4.51 -0.62 13.81
C LEU A 125 4.84 -0.93 15.28
N GLY A 126 6.13 -0.94 15.65
CA GLY A 126 6.57 -1.27 17.01
C GLY A 126 6.38 -2.76 17.36
N LEU A 127 6.56 -3.64 16.39
CA LEU A 127 6.32 -5.09 16.51
C LEU A 127 7.61 -5.89 16.70
N ASP A 128 7.49 -7.11 17.24
CA ASP A 128 8.61 -8.03 17.33
C ASP A 128 9.00 -8.56 15.94
N ARG A 129 10.31 -8.65 15.70
CA ARG A 129 10.94 -9.14 14.48
C ARG A 129 11.60 -10.52 14.63
N ASN A 130 11.70 -11.06 15.84
CA ASN A 130 12.48 -12.28 16.11
C ASN A 130 12.02 -13.50 15.31
N ALA A 131 10.71 -13.61 15.08
CA ALA A 131 10.10 -14.64 14.25
C ALA A 131 9.02 -14.03 13.35
N GLY A 132 8.88 -14.55 12.14
CA GLY A 132 8.00 -13.98 11.12
C GLY A 132 8.03 -14.79 9.83
N LEU A 133 7.96 -14.12 8.68
CA LEU A 133 7.90 -14.73 7.36
C LEU A 133 9.01 -15.78 7.15
N THR A 134 10.26 -15.44 7.44
CA THR A 134 11.38 -16.40 7.31
C THR A 134 11.16 -17.65 8.18
N THR A 135 10.66 -17.49 9.41
CA THR A 135 10.40 -18.60 10.34
C THR A 135 9.30 -19.52 9.81
N ALA A 136 8.23 -18.93 9.25
CA ALA A 136 7.13 -19.67 8.63
C ALA A 136 7.62 -20.47 7.41
N LEU A 137 8.37 -19.83 6.51
CA LEU A 137 8.85 -20.45 5.28
C LEU A 137 9.89 -21.56 5.53
N LEU A 138 10.64 -21.47 6.63
CA LEU A 138 11.54 -22.54 7.07
C LEU A 138 10.83 -23.66 7.86
N GLY A 139 9.51 -23.58 8.06
CA GLY A 139 8.73 -24.57 8.79
C GLY A 139 9.08 -24.67 10.29
N SER A 140 9.68 -23.62 10.86
CA SER A 140 10.13 -23.64 12.26
C SER A 140 9.02 -23.31 13.26
N ALA A 141 7.93 -22.69 12.80
CA ALA A 141 6.71 -22.43 13.56
C ALA A 141 5.52 -22.29 12.60
N ASP A 142 4.30 -22.46 13.12
CA ASP A 142 3.09 -22.23 12.34
C ASP A 142 2.85 -20.72 12.13
N VAL A 143 2.42 -20.31 10.93
CA VAL A 143 2.20 -18.89 10.61
C VAL A 143 1.18 -18.23 11.54
N ASP A 144 0.18 -18.96 12.02
CA ASP A 144 -0.88 -18.43 12.87
C ASP A 144 -0.34 -17.95 14.22
N GLU A 145 0.77 -18.52 14.68
CA GLU A 145 1.49 -18.12 15.91
C GLU A 145 2.41 -16.92 15.67
N LEU A 146 2.73 -16.61 14.42
CA LEU A 146 3.69 -15.57 14.02
C LEU A 146 3.00 -14.26 13.61
N ILE A 147 1.72 -14.32 13.26
CA ILE A 147 0.92 -13.16 12.88
C ILE A 147 0.57 -12.34 14.13
N GLN A 148 0.88 -11.05 14.09
CA GLN A 148 0.65 -10.11 15.19
C GLN A 148 -0.52 -9.18 14.85
N PRO A 149 -1.57 -9.09 15.69
CA PRO A 149 -2.60 -8.07 15.52
C PRO A 149 -2.00 -6.69 15.80
N TRP A 150 -2.49 -5.67 15.10
CA TRP A 150 -2.00 -4.31 15.27
C TRP A 150 -3.14 -3.28 15.27
N GLY A 151 -3.16 -2.43 16.30
CA GLY A 151 -4.20 -1.41 16.46
C GLY A 151 -5.54 -1.97 16.95
N GLU A 152 -6.63 -1.24 16.68
CA GLU A 152 -8.01 -1.60 17.06
C GLU A 152 -8.82 -2.17 15.88
N ASP A 153 -8.33 -1.99 14.65
CA ASP A 153 -8.96 -2.47 13.42
C ASP A 153 -8.57 -3.94 13.12
N GLN A 154 -9.14 -4.53 12.05
CA GLN A 154 -8.81 -5.87 11.58
C GLN A 154 -7.49 -5.91 10.77
N LEU A 155 -6.42 -5.33 11.33
CA LEU A 155 -5.08 -5.34 10.74
C LEU A 155 -4.17 -6.32 11.49
N TYR A 156 -3.59 -7.23 10.71
CA TYR A 156 -2.68 -8.25 11.16
C TYR A 156 -1.37 -8.13 10.40
N VAL A 157 -0.26 -8.49 11.03
CA VAL A 157 1.08 -8.27 10.48
C VAL A 157 1.93 -9.51 10.63
N LEU A 158 2.47 -9.98 9.51
CA LEU A 158 3.56 -10.95 9.47
C LEU A 158 4.85 -10.19 9.19
N THR A 159 5.67 -9.98 10.23
CA THR A 159 6.98 -9.33 10.07
C THR A 159 7.94 -10.24 9.31
N SER A 160 9.08 -9.71 8.85
CA SER A 160 10.04 -10.47 8.04
C SER A 160 10.67 -11.65 8.79
N GLY A 161 10.85 -11.54 10.11
CA GLY A 161 11.68 -12.47 10.87
C GLY A 161 13.18 -12.16 10.77
N GLN A 162 14.00 -13.18 11.02
CA GLN A 162 15.44 -13.10 10.78
C GLN A 162 15.75 -13.03 9.28
N ILE A 163 16.82 -12.32 8.92
CA ILE A 163 17.25 -12.20 7.52
C ILE A 163 17.87 -13.54 7.10
N PRO A 164 17.31 -14.24 6.09
CA PRO A 164 17.90 -15.46 5.58
C PRO A 164 19.13 -15.14 4.70
N PRO A 165 20.05 -16.11 4.50
CA PRO A 165 21.17 -15.93 3.58
C PRO A 165 20.72 -15.81 2.11
N ASN A 166 19.59 -16.44 1.74
CA ASN A 166 19.10 -16.53 0.37
C ASN A 166 17.65 -16.01 0.21
N PRO A 167 17.39 -14.68 0.34
CA PRO A 167 16.04 -14.13 0.25
C PRO A 167 15.25 -14.48 -1.02
N SER A 168 15.88 -14.38 -2.20
CA SER A 168 15.19 -14.55 -3.48
C SER A 168 14.69 -15.98 -3.69
N GLU A 169 15.46 -16.98 -3.27
CA GLU A 169 15.09 -18.40 -3.34
C GLU A 169 13.89 -18.68 -2.43
N LEU A 170 13.92 -18.12 -1.21
CA LEU A 170 12.86 -18.31 -0.24
C LEU A 170 11.53 -17.65 -0.67
N LEU A 171 11.60 -16.46 -1.28
CA LEU A 171 10.40 -15.74 -1.76
C LEU A 171 9.81 -16.31 -3.04
N GLY A 172 10.59 -17.05 -3.84
CA GLY A 172 10.12 -17.75 -5.04
C GLY A 172 9.80 -19.22 -4.85
N SER A 173 9.75 -19.69 -3.60
CA SER A 173 9.59 -21.10 -3.29
C SER A 173 8.13 -21.54 -3.27
N SER A 174 7.89 -22.85 -3.37
CA SER A 174 6.55 -23.44 -3.23
C SER A 174 5.95 -23.22 -1.83
N GLU A 175 6.80 -23.06 -0.81
CA GLU A 175 6.38 -22.73 0.56
C GLU A 175 5.78 -21.33 0.62
N MET A 176 6.34 -20.35 -0.11
CA MET A 176 5.78 -19.00 -0.18
C MET A 176 4.41 -19.00 -0.86
N GLU A 177 4.26 -19.70 -1.98
CA GLU A 177 2.96 -19.88 -2.64
C GLU A 177 1.93 -20.55 -1.72
N SER A 178 2.32 -21.63 -1.04
CA SER A 178 1.46 -22.36 -0.11
C SER A 178 1.03 -21.49 1.07
N LEU A 179 1.95 -20.68 1.60
CA LEU A 179 1.69 -19.72 2.66
C LEU A 179 0.66 -18.68 2.23
N LEU A 180 0.86 -18.04 1.07
CA LEU A 180 -0.08 -17.04 0.54
C LEU A 180 -1.47 -17.64 0.33
N ASN A 181 -1.56 -18.82 -0.29
CA ASN A 181 -2.82 -19.53 -0.51
C ASN A 181 -3.56 -19.83 0.81
N ARG A 182 -2.83 -20.17 1.88
CA ARG A 182 -3.42 -20.37 3.21
C ARG A 182 -3.93 -19.05 3.79
N LEU A 183 -3.16 -17.98 3.69
CA LEU A 183 -3.55 -16.67 4.23
C LEU A 183 -4.74 -16.06 3.48
N GLU A 184 -4.88 -16.27 2.17
CA GLU A 184 -6.02 -15.81 1.37
C GLU A 184 -7.37 -16.41 1.80
N GLN A 185 -7.36 -17.51 2.57
CA GLN A 185 -8.56 -18.13 3.16
C GLN A 185 -9.01 -17.41 4.43
N SER A 186 -8.09 -16.77 5.15
CA SER A 186 -8.34 -16.13 6.46
C SER A 186 -8.50 -14.61 6.37
N PHE A 187 -8.03 -14.00 5.30
CA PHE A 187 -8.03 -12.55 5.11
C PHE A 187 -8.77 -12.14 3.84
N ASP A 188 -9.41 -10.96 3.88
CA ASP A 188 -10.04 -10.36 2.72
C ASP A 188 -8.99 -9.83 1.73
N MET A 189 -7.84 -9.38 2.25
CA MET A 189 -6.73 -8.85 1.46
C MET A 189 -5.37 -9.11 2.12
N LEU A 190 -4.41 -9.51 1.30
CA LEU A 190 -2.99 -9.56 1.67
C LEU A 190 -2.26 -8.40 0.98
N ILE A 191 -1.53 -7.61 1.76
CA ILE A 191 -0.66 -6.54 1.23
C ILE A 191 0.78 -6.92 1.58
N ILE A 192 1.63 -7.01 0.56
CA ILE A 192 3.01 -7.48 0.72
C ILE A 192 3.96 -6.32 0.43
N ASP A 193 4.75 -5.89 1.42
CA ASP A 193 5.86 -4.97 1.18
C ASP A 193 7.06 -5.74 0.65
N ALA A 194 7.59 -5.33 -0.49
CA ALA A 194 8.65 -6.06 -1.20
C ALA A 194 9.80 -5.15 -1.62
N PRO A 195 11.03 -5.67 -1.72
CA PRO A 195 12.22 -4.87 -2.02
C PRO A 195 12.14 -4.19 -3.40
N PRO A 196 12.96 -3.17 -3.68
CA PRO A 196 12.93 -2.48 -4.97
C PRO A 196 13.37 -3.39 -6.13
N LEU A 197 12.79 -3.16 -7.31
CA LEU A 197 12.94 -4.00 -8.50
C LEU A 197 14.30 -3.91 -9.21
N LEU A 198 15.01 -2.77 -9.14
CA LEU A 198 16.27 -2.61 -9.89
C LEU A 198 17.50 -3.18 -9.16
N PRO A 199 17.64 -3.05 -7.83
CA PRO A 199 18.82 -3.58 -7.15
C PRO A 199 18.82 -5.11 -7.07
N VAL A 200 17.65 -5.74 -7.00
CA VAL A 200 17.48 -7.17 -6.71
C VAL A 200 16.22 -7.73 -7.40
N THR A 201 16.18 -9.05 -7.60
CA THR A 201 15.10 -9.73 -8.34
C THR A 201 13.93 -10.19 -7.47
N ASP A 202 14.09 -10.14 -6.15
CA ASP A 202 13.14 -10.66 -5.14
C ASP A 202 11.68 -10.26 -5.41
N ALA A 203 11.39 -8.98 -5.67
CA ALA A 203 10.03 -8.52 -5.92
C ALA A 203 9.47 -8.99 -7.28
N ALA A 204 10.32 -9.14 -8.30
CA ALA A 204 9.88 -9.67 -9.59
C ALA A 204 9.53 -11.17 -9.47
N VAL A 205 10.34 -11.94 -8.75
CA VAL A 205 10.07 -13.35 -8.46
C VAL A 205 8.77 -13.48 -7.65
N LEU A 206 8.67 -12.74 -6.54
CA LEU A 206 7.48 -12.80 -5.68
C LEU A 206 6.20 -12.35 -6.40
N SER A 207 6.31 -11.45 -7.38
CA SER A 207 5.15 -10.99 -8.16
C SER A 207 4.46 -12.06 -9.01
N GLN A 208 5.08 -13.23 -9.19
CA GLN A 208 4.46 -14.36 -9.87
C GLN A 208 3.44 -15.09 -8.98
N HIS A 209 3.52 -14.89 -7.66
CA HIS A 209 2.65 -15.54 -6.67
C HIS A 209 1.53 -14.62 -6.15
N VAL A 210 1.31 -13.47 -6.77
CA VAL A 210 0.33 -12.47 -6.32
C VAL A 210 -0.65 -12.13 -7.43
N GLY A 211 -1.86 -11.69 -7.05
CA GLY A 211 -2.89 -11.29 -8.02
C GLY A 211 -2.59 -9.96 -8.71
N GLY A 212 -1.73 -9.12 -8.13
CA GLY A 212 -1.27 -7.91 -8.82
C GLY A 212 -0.26 -7.07 -8.06
N VAL A 213 0.34 -6.11 -8.76
CA VAL A 213 1.45 -5.29 -8.29
C VAL A 213 1.08 -3.81 -8.32
N VAL A 214 1.35 -3.13 -7.21
CA VAL A 214 1.35 -1.68 -7.08
C VAL A 214 2.78 -1.18 -7.04
N VAL A 215 3.14 -0.29 -7.98
CA VAL A 215 4.49 0.28 -8.07
C VAL A 215 4.51 1.69 -7.52
N VAL A 216 5.29 1.90 -6.46
CA VAL A 216 5.51 3.20 -5.84
C VAL A 216 6.66 3.92 -6.52
N VAL A 217 6.40 5.14 -7.01
CA VAL A 217 7.33 5.97 -7.76
C VAL A 217 7.63 7.23 -6.96
N GLY A 218 8.90 7.43 -6.59
CA GLY A 218 9.34 8.63 -5.89
C GLY A 218 9.50 9.81 -6.85
N SER A 219 8.61 10.80 -6.73
CA SER A 219 8.71 12.06 -7.47
C SER A 219 10.08 12.71 -7.27
N GLN A 220 10.67 13.20 -8.36
CA GLN A 220 12.00 13.82 -8.45
C GLN A 220 13.18 12.90 -8.08
N LYS A 221 12.93 11.61 -7.83
CA LYS A 221 13.96 10.63 -7.47
C LYS A 221 14.36 9.75 -8.64
N ILE A 222 13.38 9.15 -9.31
CA ILE A 222 13.62 8.21 -10.41
C ILE A 222 13.62 8.90 -11.78
N ARG A 223 14.39 8.34 -12.71
CA ARG A 223 14.41 8.72 -14.13
C ARG A 223 13.51 7.82 -14.97
N GLN A 224 12.93 8.36 -16.04
CA GLN A 224 12.04 7.65 -16.96
C GLN A 224 12.61 6.28 -17.45
N PRO A 225 13.89 6.18 -17.86
CA PRO A 225 14.43 4.89 -18.32
C PRO A 225 14.54 3.84 -17.22
N ASP A 226 14.75 4.26 -15.97
CA ASP A 226 14.87 3.35 -14.84
C ASP A 226 13.48 2.83 -14.44
N LEU A 227 12.46 3.70 -14.47
CA LEU A 227 11.07 3.26 -14.31
C LEU A 227 10.68 2.26 -15.40
N ALA A 228 10.98 2.57 -16.67
CA ALA A 228 10.68 1.68 -17.80
C ALA A 228 11.30 0.29 -17.60
N LYS A 229 12.57 0.22 -17.14
CA LYS A 229 13.22 -1.05 -16.82
C LYS A 229 12.50 -1.83 -15.73
N SER A 230 12.02 -1.16 -14.68
CA SER A 230 11.27 -1.81 -13.61
C SER A 230 9.93 -2.36 -14.07
N LEU A 231 9.19 -1.60 -14.89
CA LEU A 231 7.91 -2.07 -15.44
C LEU A 231 8.12 -3.25 -16.40
N ASN A 232 9.12 -3.15 -17.28
CA ASN A 232 9.50 -4.25 -18.17
C ASN A 232 9.91 -5.51 -17.37
N ALA A 233 10.56 -5.36 -16.21
CA ALA A 233 10.92 -6.50 -15.36
C ALA A 233 9.69 -7.26 -14.85
N LEU A 234 8.60 -6.54 -14.50
CA LEU A 234 7.32 -7.14 -14.10
C LEU A 234 6.58 -7.76 -15.29
N GLU A 235 6.58 -7.07 -16.44
CA GLU A 235 5.95 -7.58 -17.66
C GLU A 235 6.62 -8.87 -18.16
N MET A 236 7.95 -8.95 -18.12
CA MET A 236 8.70 -10.14 -18.54
C MET A 236 8.38 -11.39 -17.72
N VAL A 237 8.00 -11.25 -16.45
CA VAL A 237 7.61 -12.36 -15.57
C VAL A 237 6.10 -12.63 -15.58
N GLY A 238 5.34 -11.87 -16.37
CA GLY A 238 3.89 -12.04 -16.54
C GLY A 238 3.03 -11.40 -15.45
N SER A 239 3.58 -10.47 -14.66
CA SER A 239 2.87 -9.89 -13.52
C SER A 239 1.89 -8.80 -13.92
N THR A 240 0.71 -8.81 -13.30
CA THR A 240 -0.33 -7.80 -13.54
C THR A 240 -0.03 -6.54 -12.73
N ILE A 241 0.24 -5.42 -13.41
CA ILE A 241 0.41 -4.12 -12.76
C ILE A 241 -0.98 -3.51 -12.53
N LEU A 242 -1.43 -3.46 -11.27
CA LEU A 242 -2.71 -2.85 -10.89
C LEU A 242 -2.66 -1.32 -10.99
N GLY A 243 -1.49 -0.74 -10.76
CA GLY A 243 -1.27 0.68 -10.99
C GLY A 243 -0.05 1.25 -10.29
N ILE A 244 0.11 2.56 -10.44
CA ILE A 244 1.23 3.34 -9.96
C ILE A 244 0.78 4.26 -8.82
N VAL A 245 1.63 4.44 -7.81
CA VAL A 245 1.47 5.46 -6.77
C VAL A 245 2.61 6.46 -6.88
N LEU A 246 2.28 7.73 -7.13
CA LEU A 246 3.27 8.81 -7.11
C LEU A 246 3.48 9.28 -5.66
N ASN A 247 4.66 9.05 -5.11
CA ASN A 247 5.00 9.45 -3.76
C ASN A 247 5.93 10.67 -3.74
N ARG A 248 5.91 11.42 -2.63
CA ARG A 248 6.70 12.64 -2.40
C ARG A 248 6.46 13.75 -3.43
N LEU A 249 5.21 13.90 -3.87
CA LEU A 249 4.86 15.02 -4.75
C LEU A 249 5.18 16.35 -4.07
N PRO A 250 5.86 17.28 -4.76
CA PRO A 250 6.20 18.57 -4.19
C PRO A 250 4.94 19.39 -3.87
N VAL A 251 4.94 20.03 -2.70
CA VAL A 251 3.84 20.90 -2.25
C VAL A 251 4.09 22.38 -2.51
N LYS A 252 5.30 22.75 -2.95
CA LYS A 252 5.72 24.13 -3.28
C LYS A 252 6.58 24.13 -4.54
N GLY A 253 6.62 25.27 -5.23
CA GLY A 253 7.42 25.47 -6.44
C GLY A 253 6.67 25.11 -7.73
N PRO A 254 7.29 25.29 -8.91
CA PRO A 254 6.64 25.08 -10.20
C PRO A 254 6.10 23.64 -10.39
N ASP A 255 6.73 22.66 -9.74
CA ASP A 255 6.34 21.26 -9.80
C ASP A 255 5.15 20.91 -8.90
N SER A 256 4.70 21.81 -8.01
CA SER A 256 3.57 21.58 -7.09
C SER A 256 2.20 21.56 -7.78
N TYR A 257 2.15 21.94 -9.06
CA TYR A 257 0.93 21.87 -9.86
C TYR A 257 0.38 20.44 -9.92
N SER A 258 1.25 19.43 -10.01
CA SER A 258 0.87 18.02 -10.00
C SER A 258 0.08 17.64 -8.74
N TYR A 259 0.52 18.10 -7.57
CA TYR A 259 -0.23 17.88 -6.31
C TYR A 259 -1.49 18.72 -6.22
N THR A 260 -1.43 19.96 -6.71
CA THR A 260 -2.57 20.90 -6.72
C THR A 260 -3.73 20.33 -7.55
N TYR A 261 -3.44 19.70 -8.69
CA TYR A 261 -4.44 19.03 -9.52
C TYR A 261 -5.21 17.94 -8.75
N TYR A 262 -4.50 17.01 -8.07
CA TYR A 262 -5.14 15.99 -7.24
C TYR A 262 -5.93 16.56 -6.06
N SER A 263 -5.45 17.64 -5.44
CA SER A 263 -6.17 18.32 -4.36
C SER A 263 -7.34 19.20 -4.84
N TYR A 264 -7.42 19.56 -6.13
CA TYR A 264 -8.54 20.32 -6.70
C TYR A 264 -9.66 19.43 -7.24
N GLU A 265 -9.35 18.30 -7.90
CA GLU A 265 -10.37 17.27 -8.23
C GLU A 265 -11.15 16.84 -6.97
N GLN A 266 -10.44 16.78 -5.83
CA GLN A 266 -10.97 16.52 -4.50
C GLN A 266 -12.02 17.54 -3.99
N LYS A 267 -11.99 18.81 -4.46
CA LYS A 267 -12.97 19.84 -4.07
C LYS A 267 -14.18 19.90 -5.00
N SER A 268 -14.05 19.49 -6.26
CA SER A 268 -15.16 19.52 -7.22
C SER A 268 -16.19 18.42 -6.97
N ASP A 269 -15.79 17.24 -6.49
CA ASP A 269 -16.71 16.13 -6.24
C ASP A 269 -17.58 16.31 -4.99
N LYS A 270 -17.15 17.14 -4.02
CA LYS A 270 -17.98 17.50 -2.85
C LYS A 270 -19.12 18.48 -3.17
N LYS A 271 -19.23 19.02 -4.39
CA LYS A 271 -20.25 20.02 -4.77
C LYS A 271 -21.40 19.52 -5.63
N ARG A 272 -21.43 18.24 -6.01
CA ARG A 272 -22.59 17.65 -6.73
C ARG A 272 -23.59 17.03 -5.75
N GLN A 273 -24.12 17.84 -4.85
CA GLN A 273 -25.30 17.48 -4.07
C GLN A 273 -26.54 17.93 -4.87
N PHE A 274 -27.28 16.96 -5.42
CA PHE A 274 -28.58 17.20 -6.03
C PHE A 274 -29.54 17.80 -4.99
N PRO A 275 -30.35 18.82 -5.32
CA PRO A 275 -31.30 19.40 -4.38
C PRO A 275 -32.47 18.44 -4.17
N GLY A 276 -32.33 17.52 -3.22
CA GLY A 276 -33.40 16.66 -2.72
C GLY A 276 -34.23 17.41 -1.68
N LYS A 277 -35.54 17.50 -1.94
CA LYS A 277 -36.55 18.17 -1.12
C LYS A 277 -36.56 17.68 0.33
N SER A 278 -36.65 18.66 1.23
CA SER A 278 -36.95 18.51 2.66
C SER A 278 -38.27 17.78 2.90
N PHE A 279 -38.24 16.75 3.75
CA PHE A 279 -39.37 16.33 4.57
C PHE A 279 -38.89 16.21 6.02
N GLY A 280 -39.65 16.80 6.92
CA GLY A 280 -39.30 17.02 8.32
C GLY A 280 -39.42 15.79 9.24
N SER A 281 -38.68 15.91 10.35
CA SER A 281 -38.68 15.25 11.67
C SER A 281 -40.07 14.80 12.21
N PRO A 282 -40.20 13.97 13.29
CA PRO A 282 -39.32 14.00 14.48
C PRO A 282 -39.12 12.72 15.36
N ASN A 283 -38.13 12.86 16.26
CA ASN A 283 -37.97 12.34 17.63
C ASN A 283 -38.44 10.92 18.01
N ASN A 284 -37.54 10.18 18.68
CA ASN A 284 -37.79 9.78 20.07
C ASN A 284 -36.52 9.36 20.81
N ALA A 285 -36.47 9.78 22.08
CA ALA A 285 -35.51 9.43 23.11
C ALA A 285 -35.88 8.10 23.78
N TYR A 286 -34.90 7.35 24.27
CA TYR A 286 -35.03 6.48 25.44
C TYR A 286 -33.69 6.34 26.16
N GLU A 287 -33.74 6.60 27.47
CA GLU A 287 -32.75 6.33 28.54
C GLU A 287 -32.59 4.81 28.76
N ASP A 288 -31.36 4.35 29.01
CA ASP A 288 -30.86 3.77 30.28
C ASP A 288 -31.29 2.31 30.52
N ASP A 289 -30.33 1.38 30.61
CA ASP A 289 -29.96 0.77 31.89
C ASP A 289 -28.85 -0.30 31.69
N SER A 290 -28.12 -0.45 32.78
CA SER A 290 -26.95 -1.25 33.07
C SER A 290 -27.15 -2.78 33.08
N LEU A 291 -26.06 -3.56 32.84
CA LEU A 291 -25.48 -4.57 33.74
C LEU A 291 -24.81 -5.80 33.06
N VAL A 292 -23.63 -6.10 33.61
CA VAL A 292 -23.03 -7.42 33.89
C VAL A 292 -22.09 -8.08 32.86
N LEU A 293 -20.91 -8.35 33.41
CA LEU A 293 -19.77 -9.14 32.96
C LEU A 293 -20.15 -10.58 32.62
N GLU A 294 -19.62 -11.08 31.50
CA GLU A 294 -19.35 -12.50 31.33
C GLU A 294 -17.97 -12.70 30.70
N GLN A 295 -17.04 -13.17 31.54
CA GLN A 295 -15.72 -13.63 31.13
C GLN A 295 -15.88 -14.95 30.36
N SER A 296 -15.62 -14.91 29.06
CA SER A 296 -15.48 -16.10 28.21
C SER A 296 -14.08 -16.13 27.60
N ARG A 297 -13.46 -17.31 27.63
CA ARG A 297 -12.13 -17.65 27.11
C ARG A 297 -11.93 -17.19 25.65
N PRO A 298 -10.69 -16.93 25.19
CA PRO A 298 -10.47 -16.36 23.87
C PRO A 298 -10.99 -17.29 22.76
N ALA A 299 -11.89 -16.73 21.94
CA ALA A 299 -12.23 -17.27 20.64
C ALA A 299 -11.00 -17.23 19.73
N SER A 300 -10.95 -18.13 18.74
CA SER A 300 -9.91 -18.16 17.71
C SER A 300 -9.60 -16.76 17.17
N MET A 301 -8.31 -16.42 17.06
CA MET A 301 -7.77 -15.08 16.78
C MET A 301 -8.07 -14.55 15.36
N PHE A 302 -8.80 -15.32 14.55
CA PHE A 302 -9.12 -15.01 13.16
C PHE A 302 -10.59 -14.62 12.97
N PRO A 303 -10.91 -13.80 11.95
CA PRO A 303 -12.28 -13.57 11.53
C PRO A 303 -12.94 -14.90 11.14
N SER A 304 -14.12 -15.20 11.70
CA SER A 304 -14.88 -16.38 11.31
C SER A 304 -15.39 -16.24 9.87
N SER A 305 -15.09 -17.22 9.02
CA SER A 305 -15.59 -17.27 7.65
C SER A 305 -17.10 -17.52 7.63
N ASN A 306 -17.87 -16.51 7.23
CA ASN A 306 -19.30 -16.66 6.99
C ASN A 306 -19.50 -17.41 5.66
N THR A 307 -19.62 -18.74 5.73
CA THR A 307 -20.07 -19.54 4.60
C THR A 307 -21.56 -19.30 4.37
N ARG A 308 -21.90 -18.50 3.36
CA ARG A 308 -23.24 -18.54 2.74
C ARG A 308 -23.29 -19.75 1.82
N SER A 309 -23.83 -20.85 2.33
CA SER A 309 -24.53 -21.83 1.51
C SER A 309 -25.89 -21.25 1.14
N ASP A 310 -26.19 -21.10 -0.13
CA ASP A 310 -27.58 -21.08 -0.59
C ASP A 310 -27.70 -21.98 -1.82
N HIS A 311 -28.85 -22.66 -1.81
CA HIS A 311 -29.31 -23.74 -2.67
C HIS A 311 -29.55 -23.37 -4.13
#